data_AF-A0A9W6GQS2-F1
#
_entry.id   AF-A0A9W6GQS2-F1
#
_cell.length_a   1.000
_cell.length_b   1.000
_cell.length_c   1.000
_cell.angle_alpha   90.00
_cell.angle_beta   90.00
_cell.angle_gamma   90.00
#
_symmetry.space_group_name_H-M   'P 1'
#
loop_
_entity.id
_entity.type
_entity.pdbx_description
1 polymer ?
#
loop_
_entity_poly.entity_id
_entity_poly.type
_entity_poly.pdbx_seq_one_letter_code
_entity_poly.pdbx_strand_id
1 'polypeptide(L)'
;MGASSESALWRGRSEDVTGSIAKPAPKLSRRLDAEDLRRAMAALGTALDPQGSGASVHWDNPQSGAKGSFTPTGQPYPIDAKVCRAFTAEISAEESVEKIQGHACREKSAEWALTEVKAVNKG
;
A
#
# COMPACT_ATOMS: atom_id res chain seq x y z
N MET A 1 64.36 -34.66 6.44
CA MET A 1 63.10 -34.39 7.18
C MET A 1 62.93 -32.87 7.18
N GLY A 2 61.94 -32.19 6.60
CA GLY A 2 60.76 -32.48 5.78
C GLY A 2 60.15 -31.13 5.35
N ALA A 3 59.45 -31.13 4.20
CA ALA A 3 58.51 -30.18 3.57
C ALA A 3 58.23 -28.80 4.23
N SER A 4 58.28 -27.66 3.52
CA SER A 4 57.39 -27.15 2.46
C SER A 4 55.96 -26.78 2.87
N SER A 5 55.62 -25.51 2.59
CA SER A 5 54.37 -24.95 2.04
C SER A 5 53.03 -24.98 2.78
N GLU A 6 52.45 -23.76 2.78
CA GLU A 6 51.04 -23.38 2.59
C GLU A 6 49.98 -23.73 3.65
N SER A 7 49.32 -22.68 4.14
CA SER A 7 47.95 -22.77 4.63
C SER A 7 47.24 -21.44 4.37
N ALA A 8 46.73 -21.31 3.15
CA ALA A 8 45.65 -20.41 2.82
C ALA A 8 44.43 -20.76 3.68
N LEU A 9 44.04 -19.89 4.61
CA LEU A 9 42.73 -19.91 5.24
C LEU A 9 42.28 -18.47 5.55
N TRP A 10 42.15 -17.64 4.52
CA TRP A 10 41.23 -16.51 4.59
C TRP A 10 39.82 -17.10 4.63
N ARG A 11 39.32 -17.40 5.84
CA ARG A 11 37.88 -17.60 6.04
C ARG A 11 37.23 -16.25 5.79
N GLY A 12 36.78 -16.06 4.55
CA GLY A 12 35.77 -15.06 4.22
C GLY A 12 34.61 -15.24 5.19
N ARG A 13 34.47 -14.27 6.09
CA ARG A 13 33.31 -14.14 6.95
C ARG A 13 32.21 -13.63 6.03
N SER A 14 31.49 -14.54 5.37
CA SER A 14 30.17 -14.21 4.82
C SER A 14 29.27 -13.95 6.01
N GLU A 15 29.21 -12.68 6.41
CA GLU A 15 28.07 -12.16 7.13
C GLU A 15 26.90 -12.17 6.13
N ASP A 16 26.25 -13.33 6.04
CA ASP A 16 24.92 -13.45 5.48
C ASP A 16 23.97 -12.63 6.38
N VAL A 17 23.89 -11.33 6.10
CA VAL A 17 22.82 -10.45 6.57
C VAL A 17 21.58 -10.84 5.79
N THR A 18 20.98 -11.97 6.17
CA THR A 18 19.68 -12.38 5.67
C THR A 18 18.59 -11.85 6.59
N GLY A 19 17.64 -11.14 6.00
CA GLY A 19 16.30 -11.07 6.56
C GLY A 19 15.86 -9.72 7.11
N SER A 20 15.87 -8.68 6.28
CA SER A 20 14.84 -7.63 6.38
C SER A 20 14.53 -7.09 4.99
N ILE A 21 14.06 -7.96 4.09
CA ILE A 21 13.34 -7.46 2.92
C ILE A 21 12.01 -6.91 3.45
N ALA A 22 12.00 -5.62 3.79
CA ALA A 22 10.78 -4.93 4.17
C ALA A 22 9.76 -5.13 3.04
N LYS A 23 8.58 -5.68 3.37
CA LYS A 23 7.51 -5.85 2.40
C LYS A 23 7.21 -4.47 1.80
N PRO A 24 7.24 -4.31 0.46
CA PRO A 24 6.96 -3.02 -0.15
C PRO A 24 5.57 -2.56 0.28
N ALA A 25 5.45 -1.26 0.55
CA ALA A 25 4.19 -0.66 0.94
C ALA A 25 3.10 -1.00 -0.09
N PRO A 26 1.88 -1.35 0.35
CA PRO A 26 0.79 -1.64 -0.57
C PRO A 26 0.49 -0.42 -1.43
N LYS A 27 0.20 -0.66 -2.71
CA LYS A 27 -0.12 0.37 -3.71
C LYS A 27 -1.53 0.16 -4.22
N LEU A 28 -2.22 1.25 -4.55
CA LEU A 28 -3.57 1.24 -5.11
C LEU A 28 -3.61 0.61 -6.50
N SER A 29 -2.73 1.05 -7.39
CA SER A 29 -2.48 0.46 -8.70
C SER A 29 -1.05 0.81 -9.13
N ARG A 30 -0.50 0.05 -10.07
CA ARG A 30 0.81 0.32 -10.68
C ARG A 30 0.76 1.36 -11.81
N ARG A 31 -0.45 1.72 -12.25
CA ARG A 31 -0.73 2.62 -13.37
C ARG A 31 -0.98 4.07 -12.95
N LEU A 32 -0.89 4.35 -11.65
CA LEU A 32 -1.08 5.70 -11.12
C LEU A 32 0.26 6.40 -11.01
N ASP A 33 0.33 7.62 -11.52
CA ASP A 33 1.47 8.51 -11.28
C ASP A 33 1.40 9.14 -9.87
N ALA A 34 2.34 10.04 -9.58
CA ALA A 34 2.41 10.70 -8.28
C ALA A 34 1.22 11.64 -7.99
N GLU A 35 0.71 12.33 -9.01
CA GLU A 35 -0.43 13.26 -8.86
C GLU A 35 -1.75 12.48 -8.75
N ASP A 36 -1.88 11.38 -9.50
CA ASP A 36 -2.97 10.42 -9.36
C ASP A 36 -3.01 9.84 -7.95
N LEU A 37 -1.85 9.39 -7.44
CA LEU A 37 -1.74 8.83 -6.08
C LEU A 37 -2.14 9.88 -5.03
N ARG A 38 -1.65 11.13 -5.16
CA ARG A 38 -1.99 12.22 -4.24
C ARG A 38 -3.49 12.47 -4.19
N ARG A 39 -4.15 12.52 -5.34
CA ARG A 39 -5.61 12.71 -5.47
C ARG A 39 -6.38 11.53 -4.89
N ALA A 40 -5.97 10.32 -5.22
CA ALA A 40 -6.57 9.10 -4.70
C ALA A 40 -6.45 9.00 -3.17
N MET A 41 -5.29 9.33 -2.59
CA MET A 41 -5.09 9.33 -1.14
C MET A 41 -5.92 10.38 -0.42
N ALA A 42 -6.10 11.57 -1.01
CA ALA A 42 -7.00 12.59 -0.46
C ALA A 42 -8.45 12.09 -0.41
N ALA A 43 -8.94 11.48 -1.49
CA ALA A 43 -10.28 10.90 -1.54
C ALA A 43 -10.45 9.71 -0.58
N LEU A 44 -9.43 8.84 -0.45
CA LEU A 44 -9.39 7.77 0.53
C LEU A 44 -9.54 8.34 1.95
N GLY A 45 -8.82 9.41 2.28
CA GLY A 45 -8.89 10.04 3.59
C GLY A 45 -10.30 10.53 3.95
N THR A 46 -10.97 11.15 2.99
CA THR A 46 -12.37 11.60 3.12
C THR A 46 -13.33 10.41 3.25
N ALA A 47 -13.16 9.36 2.44
CA ALA A 47 -14.03 8.18 2.46
C ALA A 47 -13.94 7.43 3.80
N LEU A 48 -12.75 7.41 4.40
CA LEU A 48 -12.48 6.63 5.60
C LEU A 48 -12.64 7.42 6.90
N ASP A 49 -12.86 8.74 6.82
CA ASP A 49 -13.09 9.60 7.99
C ASP A 49 -14.13 8.96 8.94
N PRO A 50 -13.77 8.68 10.21
CA PRO A 50 -14.70 8.15 11.19
C PRO A 50 -15.91 9.05 11.44
N GLN A 51 -15.78 10.36 11.21
CA GLN A 51 -16.86 11.35 11.33
C GLN A 51 -17.57 11.61 9.99
N GLY A 52 -17.11 10.99 8.90
CA GLY A 52 -17.71 11.11 7.58
C GLY A 52 -19.04 10.35 7.47
N SER A 53 -19.78 10.62 6.40
CA SER A 53 -21.08 9.98 6.11
C SER A 53 -21.01 8.48 5.83
N GLY A 54 -19.81 7.94 5.60
CA GLY A 54 -19.62 6.57 5.10
C GLY A 54 -20.02 6.39 3.64
N ALA A 55 -20.25 7.47 2.90
CA ALA A 55 -20.57 7.42 1.47
C ALA A 55 -19.33 7.14 0.61
N SER A 56 -19.57 6.73 -0.64
CA SER A 56 -18.52 6.58 -1.64
C SER A 56 -17.96 7.95 -2.04
N VAL A 57 -16.62 8.08 -2.06
CA VAL A 57 -15.93 9.30 -2.47
C VAL A 57 -15.19 9.04 -3.77
N HIS A 58 -15.42 9.92 -4.75
CA HIS A 58 -14.84 9.83 -6.08
C HIS A 58 -13.64 10.78 -6.20
N TRP A 59 -12.73 10.43 -7.09
CA TRP A 59 -11.61 11.27 -7.50
C TRP A 59 -11.33 11.09 -8.98
N ASP A 60 -10.76 12.13 -9.58
CA ASP A 60 -10.30 12.12 -10.96
C ASP A 60 -9.09 13.02 -11.15
N ASN A 61 -8.27 12.66 -12.13
CA ASN A 61 -7.22 13.47 -12.69
C ASN A 61 -7.48 13.66 -14.19
N PRO A 62 -8.01 14.82 -14.61
CA PRO A 62 -8.28 15.10 -16.02
C PRO A 62 -7.03 15.09 -16.91
N GLN A 63 -5.83 15.29 -16.32
CA GLN A 63 -4.57 15.35 -17.07
C GLN A 63 -4.08 13.97 -17.50
N SER A 64 -4.14 12.97 -16.62
CA SER A 64 -3.77 11.57 -16.91
C SER A 64 -4.95 10.73 -17.41
N GLY A 65 -6.19 11.19 -17.16
CA GLY A 65 -7.42 10.42 -17.37
C GLY A 65 -7.70 9.39 -16.29
N ALA A 66 -6.84 9.27 -15.27
CA ALA A 66 -7.05 8.36 -14.15
C ALA A 66 -8.21 8.83 -13.26
N LYS A 67 -8.99 7.88 -12.76
CA LYS A 67 -10.12 8.17 -11.88
C LYS A 67 -10.44 6.97 -11.00
N GLY A 68 -11.21 7.20 -9.95
CA GLY A 68 -11.71 6.11 -9.14
C GLY A 68 -12.68 6.52 -8.07
N SER A 69 -13.01 5.55 -7.23
CA SER A 69 -13.86 5.74 -6.06
C SER A 69 -13.40 4.88 -4.90
N PHE A 70 -13.65 5.34 -3.68
CA PHE A 70 -13.44 4.60 -2.44
C PHE A 70 -14.76 4.49 -1.70
N THR A 71 -15.12 3.27 -1.30
CA THR A 71 -16.32 2.98 -0.52
C THR A 71 -15.93 2.27 0.77
N PRO A 72 -16.20 2.85 1.95
CA PRO A 72 -15.93 2.16 3.21
C PRO A 72 -16.86 0.95 3.34
N THR A 73 -16.31 -0.20 3.73
CA THR A 73 -17.07 -1.46 3.84
C THR A 73 -17.37 -1.86 5.29
N GLY A 74 -17.03 -1.01 6.25
CA GLY A 74 -17.29 -1.26 7.67
C GLY A 74 -17.08 -0.03 8.55
N GLN A 75 -17.38 -0.20 9.84
CA GLN A 75 -17.08 0.77 10.88
C GLN A 75 -15.56 0.85 11.12
N PRO A 76 -15.02 2.02 11.52
CA PRO A 76 -13.63 2.13 11.95
C PRO A 76 -13.38 1.31 13.21
N TYR A 77 -12.19 0.73 13.33
CA TYR A 77 -11.80 -0.14 14.45
C TYR A 77 -10.34 0.12 14.87
N PRO A 78 -10.02 0.03 16.18
CA PRO A 78 -8.67 0.28 16.66
C PRO A 78 -7.73 -0.93 16.47
N ILE A 79 -6.48 -0.70 16.05
CA ILE A 79 -5.37 -1.66 16.05
C ILE A 79 -4.08 -0.92 16.44
N ASP A 80 -3.33 -1.40 17.42
CA ASP A 80 -2.00 -0.85 17.79
C ASP A 80 -1.95 0.69 17.89
N ALA A 81 -2.89 1.28 18.62
CA ALA A 81 -3.08 2.74 18.76
C ALA A 81 -3.39 3.52 17.46
N LYS A 82 -3.71 2.81 16.37
CA LYS A 82 -4.20 3.36 15.10
C LYS A 82 -5.69 3.07 14.95
N VAL A 83 -6.36 3.91 14.18
CA VAL A 83 -7.73 3.65 13.71
C VAL A 83 -7.61 3.09 12.30
N CYS A 84 -8.15 1.90 12.08
CA CYS A 84 -8.18 1.22 10.80
C CYS A 84 -9.60 1.18 10.25
N ARG A 85 -9.73 1.16 8.92
CA ARG A 85 -11.01 0.98 8.25
C ARG A 85 -10.84 0.23 6.95
N ALA A 86 -11.79 -0.67 6.69
CA ALA A 86 -11.84 -1.45 5.47
C ALA A 86 -12.56 -0.66 4.36
N PHE A 87 -12.12 -0.88 3.12
CA PHE A 87 -12.69 -0.23 1.96
C PHE A 87 -12.65 -1.12 0.73
N THR A 88 -13.51 -0.81 -0.23
CA THR A 88 -13.38 -1.23 -1.62
C THR A 88 -13.14 -0.02 -2.49
N ALA A 89 -12.44 -0.22 -3.60
CA ALA A 89 -12.21 0.83 -4.57
C ALA A 89 -12.31 0.30 -6.00
N GLU A 90 -12.67 1.20 -6.89
CA GLU A 90 -12.60 0.99 -8.33
C GLU A 90 -11.69 2.07 -8.90
N ILE A 91 -10.65 1.66 -9.62
CA ILE A 91 -9.62 2.53 -10.18
C ILE A 91 -9.61 2.30 -11.69
N SER A 92 -9.75 3.35 -12.47
CA SER A 92 -9.65 3.34 -13.92
C SER A 92 -8.43 4.15 -14.33
N ALA A 93 -7.44 3.53 -14.96
CA ALA A 93 -6.23 4.17 -15.45
C ALA A 93 -5.69 3.42 -16.68
N GLU A 94 -5.16 4.13 -17.68
CA GLU A 94 -4.55 3.54 -18.89
C GLU A 94 -5.41 2.40 -19.50
N GLU A 95 -6.70 2.68 -19.74
CA GLU A 95 -7.69 1.74 -20.31
C GLU A 95 -8.02 0.51 -19.46
N SER A 96 -7.46 0.40 -18.25
CA SER A 96 -7.71 -0.71 -17.33
C SER A 96 -8.59 -0.27 -16.16
N VAL A 97 -9.51 -1.15 -15.77
CA VAL A 97 -10.33 -0.98 -14.56
C VAL A 97 -9.93 -2.03 -13.54
N GLU A 98 -9.38 -1.60 -12.41
CA GLU A 98 -8.97 -2.41 -11.28
C GLU A 98 -9.98 -2.23 -10.14
N LYS A 99 -10.57 -3.34 -9.68
CA LYS A 99 -11.33 -3.34 -8.42
C LYS A 99 -10.43 -3.88 -7.33
N ILE A 100 -10.33 -3.15 -6.23
CA ILE A 100 -9.50 -3.54 -5.09
C ILE A 100 -10.32 -3.53 -3.81
N GLN A 101 -9.90 -4.36 -2.86
CA GLN A 101 -10.33 -4.30 -1.48
C GLN A 101 -9.10 -4.11 -0.61
N GLY A 102 -9.23 -3.28 0.42
CA GLY A 102 -8.09 -2.94 1.25
C GLY A 102 -8.45 -2.48 2.66
N HIS A 103 -7.39 -2.25 3.41
CA HIS A 103 -7.41 -1.66 4.73
C HIS A 103 -6.46 -0.47 4.73
N ALA A 104 -6.89 0.63 5.33
CA ALA A 104 -6.02 1.74 5.65
C ALA A 104 -6.10 1.99 7.15
N CYS A 105 -5.01 2.49 7.72
CA CYS A 105 -4.92 2.85 9.12
C CYS A 105 -4.33 4.25 9.25
N ARG A 106 -4.80 4.98 10.27
CA ARG A 106 -4.34 6.32 10.61
C ARG A 106 -4.01 6.38 12.09
N GLU A 107 -2.86 6.97 12.42
CA GLU A 107 -2.53 7.33 13.79
C GLU A 107 -3.08 8.72 14.10
N LYS A 108 -3.88 8.88 15.17
CA LYS A 108 -4.37 10.19 15.66
C LYS A 108 -4.81 11.15 14.54
N SER A 109 -3.99 12.16 14.22
CA SER A 109 -4.22 13.20 13.21
C SER A 109 -3.36 13.06 11.94
N ALA A 110 -2.65 11.94 11.77
CA ALA A 110 -1.83 11.66 10.59
C ALA A 110 -2.68 11.39 9.34
N GLU A 111 -2.02 11.24 8.20
CA GLU A 111 -2.66 10.76 6.98
C GLU A 111 -2.99 9.27 7.07
N TRP A 112 -3.98 8.84 6.28
CA TRP A 112 -4.30 7.43 6.14
C TRP A 112 -3.22 6.72 5.34
N ALA A 113 -2.69 5.64 5.90
CA ALA A 113 -1.72 4.77 5.25
C ALA A 113 -2.36 3.44 4.89
N LEU A 114 -2.15 2.98 3.65
CA LEU A 114 -2.58 1.65 3.22
C LEU A 114 -1.79 0.59 4.00
N THR A 115 -2.51 -0.38 4.57
CA THR A 115 -1.91 -1.52 5.28
C THR A 115 -2.09 -2.82 4.49
N GLU A 116 -3.18 -2.93 3.73
CA GLU A 116 -3.42 -4.03 2.81
C GLU A 116 -4.19 -3.56 1.58
N VAL A 117 -3.81 -4.07 0.41
CA VAL A 117 -4.56 -3.90 -0.85
C VAL A 117 -4.52 -5.22 -1.61
N LYS A 118 -5.70 -5.69 -2.05
CA LYS A 118 -5.90 -6.92 -2.83
C LYS A 118 -6.77 -6.61 -4.03
N ALA A 119 -6.34 -7.06 -5.21
CA ALA A 119 -7.18 -7.02 -6.41
C ALA A 119 -8.33 -8.02 -6.28
N VAL A 120 -9.53 -7.58 -6.63
CA VAL A 120 -10.73 -8.40 -6.67
C VAL A 120 -10.91 -8.85 -8.12
N ASN A 121 -10.38 -10.04 -8.44
CA ASN A 121 -10.68 -10.67 -9.72
C ASN A 121 -12.12 -11.17 -9.69
N LYS A 122 -12.94 -10.73 -10.66
CA LYS A 122 -14.21 -11.39 -10.94
C LYS A 122 -13.89 -12.71 -11.62
N GLY A 123 -14.14 -13.83 -10.94
CA GLY A 123 -14.08 -15.17 -11.51
C GLY A 123 -15.17 -15.40 -12.55
#